data_AF-A0A1F5YMV7-F1
#
_entry.id   AF-A0A1F5YMV7-F1
#
_cell.length_a   1.000
_cell.length_b   1.000
_cell.length_c   1.000
_cell.angle_alpha   90.00
_cell.angle_beta   90.00
_cell.angle_gamma   90.00
#
_symmetry.space_group_name_H-M   'P 1'
#
loop_
_entity.id
_entity.type
_entity.pdbx_description
1 polymer ?
#
loop_
_entity_poly.entity_id
_entity_poly.type
_entity_poly.pdbx_seq_one_letter_code
_entity_poly.pdbx_strand_id
1 'polypeptide(L)'
;MMISTAVNRSYSINTPRYSLDVLDANSAWIIDLRMYISLLGTRALPETFDILEHHLPSVLKAECFNQSGLPFETEVRATEVGHLFEHILLEYLCLMTPVPDGGSIAYEGKTEWDWISNTPGSFLITIGKISSRQDGFPGALRRTITLFDLIIGSRTMPVSDMAPISRYAALPAPN
;
A
#
# COMPACT_ATOMS: atom_id res chain seq x y z
N MET A 1 -6.70 37.19 -12.47
CA MET A 1 -6.66 35.72 -12.60
C MET A 1 -5.38 35.27 -11.92
N MET A 2 -5.44 34.90 -10.63
CA MET A 2 -4.26 34.43 -9.89
C MET A 2 -4.11 32.93 -10.14
N ILE A 3 -3.00 32.53 -10.74
CA ILE A 3 -2.60 31.12 -10.84
C ILE A 3 -2.09 30.76 -9.44
N SER A 4 -2.91 30.05 -8.67
CA SER A 4 -2.48 29.44 -7.42
C SER A 4 -1.46 28.35 -7.78
N THR A 5 -0.17 28.62 -7.60
CA THR A 5 0.85 27.57 -7.60
C THR A 5 0.66 26.79 -6.30
N ALA A 6 -0.17 25.75 -6.35
CA ALA A 6 -0.36 24.82 -5.26
C ALA A 6 1.02 24.34 -4.79
N VAL A 7 1.32 24.61 -3.53
CA VAL A 7 2.54 24.12 -2.90
C VAL A 7 2.37 22.62 -2.73
N ASN A 8 2.98 21.84 -3.62
CA ASN A 8 3.09 20.40 -3.47
C ASN A 8 3.82 20.14 -2.15
N ARG A 9 3.11 19.72 -1.11
CA ARG A 9 3.74 19.25 0.12
C ARG A 9 4.28 17.87 -0.17
N SER A 10 5.60 17.73 -0.06
CA SER A 10 6.24 16.43 -0.04
C SER A 10 6.75 16.13 1.35
N TYR A 11 6.68 14.86 1.74
CA TYR A 11 7.39 14.38 2.90
C TYR A 11 7.89 12.96 2.66
N SER A 12 9.02 12.67 3.28
CA SER A 12 9.76 11.43 3.10
C SER A 12 9.87 10.74 4.45
N ILE A 13 9.63 9.44 4.46
CA ILE A 13 9.81 8.58 5.61
C ILE A 13 10.84 7.54 5.21
N ASN A 14 11.84 7.35 6.05
CA ASN A 14 12.91 6.40 5.81
C ASN A 14 13.04 5.48 7.03
N THR A 15 12.97 4.19 6.78
CA THR A 15 13.15 3.14 7.79
C THR A 15 14.28 2.22 7.36
N PRO A 16 14.80 1.35 8.26
CA PRO A 16 15.78 0.35 7.86
C PRO A 16 15.28 -0.65 6.80
N ARG A 17 13.96 -0.76 6.58
CA ARG A 17 13.35 -1.77 5.69
C ARG A 17 12.82 -1.19 4.39
N TYR A 18 12.48 0.10 4.34
CA TYR A 18 11.92 0.77 3.17
C TYR A 18 11.95 2.30 3.32
N SER A 19 11.75 3.01 2.21
CA SER A 19 11.39 4.43 2.19
C SER A 19 10.03 4.67 1.57
N LEU A 20 9.39 5.77 1.98
CA LEU A 20 8.17 6.32 1.39
C LEU A 20 8.44 7.78 1.03
N ASP A 21 8.26 8.14 -0.22
CA ASP A 21 8.18 9.54 -0.66
C ASP A 21 6.74 9.84 -1.05
N VAL A 22 6.13 10.83 -0.39
CA VAL A 22 4.74 11.20 -0.64
C VAL A 22 4.69 12.56 -1.31
N LEU A 23 3.97 12.63 -2.43
CA LEU A 23 3.67 13.84 -3.16
C LEU A 23 2.17 14.13 -3.07
N ASP A 24 1.85 15.28 -2.48
CA ASP A 24 0.48 15.78 -2.37
C ASP A 24 0.11 16.60 -3.62
N ALA A 25 -0.47 15.94 -4.64
CA ALA A 25 -0.92 16.58 -5.87
C ALA A 25 -2.39 17.06 -5.75
N ASN A 26 -2.86 17.85 -6.73
CA ASN A 26 -4.20 18.46 -6.65
C ASN A 26 -5.35 17.44 -6.55
N SER A 27 -5.27 16.32 -7.27
CA SER A 27 -6.35 15.33 -7.37
C SER A 27 -5.98 13.96 -6.78
N ALA A 28 -4.75 13.78 -6.30
CA ALA A 28 -4.28 12.49 -5.81
C ALA A 28 -3.13 12.67 -4.82
N TRP A 29 -2.94 11.66 -3.98
CA TRP A 29 -1.67 11.42 -3.30
C TRP A 29 -0.88 10.40 -4.10
N ILE A 30 0.38 10.73 -4.39
CA ILE A 30 1.30 9.84 -5.09
C ILE A 30 2.36 9.40 -4.07
N ILE A 31 2.56 8.10 -3.95
CA ILE A 31 3.46 7.51 -2.96
C ILE A 31 4.45 6.61 -3.70
N ASP A 32 5.73 6.91 -3.58
CA ASP A 32 6.82 6.04 -4.02
C ASP A 32 7.31 5.22 -2.82
N LEU A 33 6.94 3.94 -2.79
CA LEU A 33 7.37 2.98 -1.78
C LEU A 33 8.54 2.16 -2.32
N ARG A 34 9.68 2.19 -1.64
CA ARG A 34 10.88 1.45 -2.02
C ARG A 34 11.34 0.53 -0.91
N MET A 35 11.28 -0.77 -1.14
CA MET A 35 11.75 -1.79 -0.20
C MET A 35 13.28 -1.92 -0.27
N TYR A 36 13.93 -1.94 0.90
CA TYR A 36 15.37 -2.21 1.05
C TYR A 36 15.67 -3.67 1.43
N ILE A 37 14.62 -4.45 1.64
CA ILE A 37 14.69 -5.88 1.91
C ILE A 37 14.12 -6.66 0.72
N SER A 38 14.57 -7.91 0.54
CA SER A 38 14.06 -8.82 -0.50
C SER A 38 12.66 -9.37 -0.13
N LEU A 39 11.69 -8.46 -0.04
CA LEU A 39 10.30 -8.73 0.27
C LEU A 39 9.42 -8.00 -0.74
N LEU A 40 9.02 -8.74 -1.78
CA LEU A 40 8.25 -8.18 -2.89
C LEU A 40 6.75 -8.48 -2.78
N GLY A 41 6.38 -9.54 -2.05
CA GLY A 41 4.98 -9.93 -1.86
C GLY A 41 4.76 -10.67 -0.55
N THR A 42 3.47 -10.84 -0.21
CA THR A 42 3.00 -11.35 1.08
C THR A 42 3.17 -12.85 1.26
N ARG A 43 3.54 -13.61 0.22
CA ARG A 43 3.85 -15.05 0.33
C ARG A 43 4.94 -15.36 1.36
N ALA A 44 5.87 -14.42 1.57
CA ALA A 44 6.95 -14.54 2.55
C ALA A 44 6.58 -13.98 3.94
N LEU A 45 5.32 -13.64 4.15
CA LEU A 45 4.74 -13.05 5.37
C LEU A 45 3.45 -13.82 5.74
N PRO A 46 3.54 -15.09 6.16
CA PRO A 46 2.37 -15.95 6.37
C PRO A 46 1.39 -15.38 7.42
N GLU A 47 1.88 -14.61 8.38
CA GLU A 47 1.07 -13.98 9.44
C GLU A 47 0.29 -12.74 8.96
N THR A 48 0.47 -12.29 7.71
CA THR A 48 -0.17 -11.05 7.20
C THR A 48 -1.68 -11.10 7.40
N PHE A 49 -2.32 -12.22 7.07
CA PHE A 49 -3.77 -12.34 7.21
C PHE A 49 -4.22 -12.20 8.65
N ASP A 50 -3.60 -12.96 9.57
CA ASP A 50 -3.99 -12.98 10.98
C ASP A 50 -3.77 -11.60 11.63
N ILE A 51 -2.68 -10.91 11.26
CA ILE A 51 -2.40 -9.55 11.71
C ILE A 51 -3.49 -8.58 11.21
N LEU A 52 -3.89 -8.68 9.94
CA LEU A 52 -4.96 -7.82 9.39
C LEU A 52 -6.33 -8.14 10.00
N GLU A 53 -6.66 -9.42 10.17
CA GLU A 53 -7.91 -9.84 10.82
C GLU A 53 -7.99 -9.29 12.25
N HIS A 54 -6.87 -9.27 12.97
CA HIS A 54 -6.83 -8.73 14.32
C HIS A 54 -6.88 -7.19 14.37
N HIS A 55 -6.14 -6.50 13.51
CA HIS A 55 -5.92 -5.05 13.62
C HIS A 55 -6.79 -4.18 12.70
N LEU A 56 -7.23 -4.72 11.56
CA LEU A 56 -7.99 -4.00 10.55
C LEU A 56 -8.93 -4.95 9.76
N PRO A 57 -9.83 -5.70 10.42
CA PRO A 57 -10.58 -6.79 9.79
C PRO A 57 -11.44 -6.36 8.59
N SER A 58 -11.90 -5.10 8.55
CA SER A 58 -12.69 -4.57 7.45
C SER A 58 -11.93 -4.49 6.13
N VAL A 59 -10.60 -4.35 6.15
CA VAL A 59 -9.79 -4.33 4.92
C VAL A 59 -9.93 -5.62 4.10
N LEU A 60 -10.15 -6.75 4.78
CA LEU A 60 -10.29 -8.06 4.13
C LEU A 60 -11.58 -8.16 3.30
N LYS A 61 -12.56 -7.30 3.59
CA LYS A 61 -13.82 -7.19 2.84
C LYS A 61 -13.73 -6.23 1.66
N ALA A 62 -12.59 -5.58 1.45
CA ALA A 62 -12.40 -4.67 0.34
C ALA A 62 -12.51 -5.42 -0.99
N GLU A 63 -13.21 -4.80 -1.93
CA GLU A 63 -13.23 -5.26 -3.31
C GLU A 63 -11.90 -4.92 -3.96
N CYS A 64 -11.33 -5.90 -4.65
CA CYS A 64 -10.18 -5.68 -5.51
C CYS A 64 -10.63 -5.86 -6.96
N PHE A 65 -10.39 -4.84 -7.79
CA PHE A 65 -10.68 -4.90 -9.22
C PHE A 65 -9.53 -5.53 -10.02
N ASN A 66 -8.83 -6.50 -9.41
CA ASN A 66 -7.80 -7.27 -10.11
C ASN A 66 -8.43 -8.11 -11.23
N GLN A 67 -7.59 -8.59 -12.17
CA GLN A 67 -8.06 -9.35 -13.34
C GLN A 67 -8.81 -10.66 -12.97
N SER A 68 -8.65 -11.15 -11.74
CA SER A 68 -9.28 -12.37 -11.26
C SER A 68 -10.59 -12.12 -10.49
N GLY A 69 -10.95 -10.86 -10.21
CA GLY A 69 -12.16 -10.48 -9.46
C GLY A 69 -12.23 -11.10 -8.05
N LEU A 70 -11.07 -11.43 -7.46
CA LEU A 70 -11.03 -12.09 -6.16
C LEU A 70 -11.17 -11.05 -5.03
N PRO A 71 -11.88 -11.40 -3.92
CA PRO A 71 -11.92 -10.54 -2.75
C PRO A 71 -10.52 -10.43 -2.12
N PHE A 72 -10.23 -9.28 -1.50
CA PHE A 72 -8.92 -9.02 -0.91
C PHE A 72 -8.54 -10.06 0.16
N GLU A 73 -9.52 -10.61 0.89
CA GLU A 73 -9.35 -11.73 1.83
C GLU A 73 -8.53 -12.90 1.26
N THR A 74 -8.74 -13.22 -0.02
CA THR A 74 -8.03 -14.30 -0.72
C THR A 74 -6.68 -13.81 -1.24
N GLU A 75 -6.68 -12.64 -1.87
CA GLU A 75 -5.51 -12.07 -2.55
C GLU A 75 -4.36 -11.74 -1.58
N VAL A 76 -4.70 -11.32 -0.36
CA VAL A 76 -3.72 -10.85 0.61
C VAL A 76 -2.66 -11.89 0.99
N ARG A 77 -2.89 -13.18 0.74
CA ARG A 77 -1.91 -14.26 0.95
C ARG A 77 -0.83 -14.33 -0.13
N ALA A 78 -1.08 -13.73 -1.28
CA ALA A 78 -0.23 -13.82 -2.46
C ALA A 78 -0.32 -12.56 -3.34
N THR A 79 -0.21 -11.39 -2.72
CA THR A 79 -0.18 -10.07 -3.39
C THR A 79 1.16 -9.38 -3.17
N GLU A 80 1.45 -8.34 -3.94
CA GLU A 80 2.61 -7.47 -3.78
C GLU A 80 2.49 -6.62 -2.51
N VAL A 81 3.63 -6.35 -1.85
CA VAL A 81 3.61 -5.57 -0.60
C VAL A 81 3.18 -4.11 -0.79
N GLY A 82 3.40 -3.54 -1.97
CA GLY A 82 2.87 -2.22 -2.33
C GLY A 82 1.35 -2.20 -2.40
N HIS A 83 0.75 -3.25 -2.97
CA HIS A 83 -0.70 -3.38 -3.09
C HIS A 83 -1.35 -3.65 -1.72
N LEU A 84 -0.70 -4.44 -0.86
CA LEU A 84 -1.08 -4.53 0.55
C LEU A 84 -1.07 -3.15 1.24
N PHE A 85 -0.01 -2.36 1.05
CA PHE A 85 0.12 -1.03 1.66
C PHE A 85 -1.03 -0.11 1.23
N GLU A 86 -1.36 -0.12 -0.05
CA GLU A 86 -2.49 0.60 -0.63
C GLU A 86 -3.81 0.24 0.05
N HIS A 87 -4.16 -1.04 0.15
CA HIS A 87 -5.44 -1.45 0.76
C HIS A 87 -5.55 -1.01 2.23
N ILE A 88 -4.47 -1.12 3.01
CA ILE A 88 -4.44 -0.64 4.38
C ILE A 88 -4.68 0.88 4.44
N LEU A 89 -4.05 1.65 3.54
CA LEU A 89 -4.21 3.09 3.46
C LEU A 89 -5.61 3.52 3.05
N LEU A 90 -6.19 2.90 2.02
CA LEU A 90 -7.56 3.15 1.58
C LEU A 90 -8.54 2.89 2.72
N GLU A 91 -8.39 1.78 3.44
CA GLU A 91 -9.27 1.44 4.56
C GLU A 91 -9.17 2.47 5.69
N TYR A 92 -7.96 2.89 6.08
CA TYR A 92 -7.83 3.94 7.09
C TYR A 92 -8.38 5.28 6.61
N LEU A 93 -8.26 5.62 5.32
CA LEU A 93 -8.90 6.81 4.76
C LEU A 93 -10.43 6.73 4.87
N CYS A 94 -11.03 5.59 4.55
CA CYS A 94 -12.46 5.36 4.72
C CYS A 94 -12.89 5.51 6.19
N LEU A 95 -12.18 4.86 7.13
CA LEU A 95 -12.50 4.90 8.55
C LEU A 95 -12.31 6.29 9.18
N MET A 96 -11.36 7.08 8.67
CA MET A 96 -11.02 8.39 9.24
C MET A 96 -11.77 9.55 8.58
N THR A 97 -12.41 9.32 7.44
CA THR A 97 -13.15 10.38 6.75
C THR A 97 -14.57 10.47 7.30
N PRO A 98 -14.96 11.61 7.91
CA PRO A 98 -16.32 11.76 8.42
C PRO A 98 -17.32 11.65 7.28
N VAL A 99 -18.37 10.83 7.44
CA VAL A 99 -19.47 10.73 6.48
C VAL A 99 -20.75 11.30 7.10
N PRO A 100 -21.35 12.35 6.50
CA PRO A 100 -22.66 12.84 6.92
C PRO A 100 -23.74 11.76 6.72
N ASP A 101 -24.69 11.72 7.64
CA ASP A 101 -25.99 11.04 7.48
C ASP A 101 -25.96 9.55 7.13
N GLY A 102 -24.98 8.80 7.64
CA GLY A 102 -24.94 7.33 7.52
C GLY A 102 -24.60 6.82 6.12
N GLY A 103 -24.05 7.67 5.25
CA GLY A 103 -23.49 7.24 3.97
C GLY A 103 -22.19 6.44 4.13
N SER A 104 -21.70 5.87 3.03
CA SER A 104 -20.36 5.31 2.91
C SER A 104 -19.49 6.23 2.05
N ILE A 105 -18.18 6.13 2.26
CA ILE A 105 -17.17 6.72 1.38
C ILE A 105 -16.25 5.61 0.90
N ALA A 106 -15.89 5.64 -0.37
CA ALA A 106 -14.92 4.73 -0.95
C ALA A 106 -13.81 5.55 -1.56
N TYR A 107 -12.58 5.24 -1.19
CA TYR A 107 -11.40 5.75 -1.86
C TYR A 107 -10.98 4.76 -2.94
N GLU A 108 -10.46 5.29 -4.03
CA GLU A 108 -9.89 4.52 -5.12
C GLU A 108 -8.37 4.67 -5.10
N GLY A 109 -7.68 3.56 -5.35
CA GLY A 109 -6.24 3.50 -5.45
C GLY A 109 -5.80 2.68 -6.66
N LYS A 110 -4.58 2.95 -7.12
CA LYS A 110 -3.85 2.06 -8.02
C LYS A 110 -2.41 1.90 -7.54
N THR A 111 -1.96 0.66 -7.39
CA THR A 111 -0.55 0.29 -7.26
C THR A 111 0.04 -0.16 -8.59
N GLU A 112 1.19 0.38 -8.95
CA GLU A 112 1.95 0.02 -10.14
C GLU A 112 3.38 -0.36 -9.79
N TRP A 113 3.92 -1.33 -10.52
CA TRP A 113 5.32 -1.70 -10.47
C TRP A 113 5.79 -2.15 -11.85
N ASP A 114 6.98 -1.69 -12.23
CA ASP A 114 7.70 -2.19 -13.39
C ASP A 114 9.14 -2.46 -12.97
N TRP A 115 9.44 -3.70 -12.62
CA TRP A 115 10.79 -4.12 -12.21
C TRP A 115 11.72 -4.39 -13.41
N ILE A 116 11.23 -4.25 -14.64
CA ILE A 116 12.08 -4.27 -15.84
C ILE A 116 12.74 -2.90 -15.97
N SER A 117 11.97 -1.82 -15.79
CA SER A 117 12.46 -0.44 -15.88
C SER A 117 12.96 0.14 -14.55
N ASN A 118 12.52 -0.41 -13.41
CA ASN A 118 12.87 0.08 -12.07
C ASN A 118 13.54 -0.99 -11.20
N THR A 119 14.17 -0.55 -10.10
CA THR A 119 14.74 -1.48 -9.12
C THR A 119 13.63 -2.35 -8.50
N PRO A 120 13.80 -3.70 -8.44
CA PRO A 120 12.86 -4.58 -7.78
C PRO A 120 12.53 -4.10 -6.35
N GLY A 121 11.24 -4.11 -5.99
CA GLY A 121 10.77 -3.60 -4.70
C GLY A 121 10.42 -2.12 -4.70
N SER A 122 10.40 -1.46 -5.87
CA SER A 122 9.82 -0.12 -6.05
C SER A 122 8.36 -0.25 -6.47
N PHE A 123 7.49 0.52 -5.83
CA PHE A 123 6.05 0.58 -6.08
C PHE A 123 5.60 2.03 -6.15
N LEU A 124 4.81 2.35 -7.17
CA LEU A 124 4.14 3.65 -7.28
C LEU A 124 2.67 3.46 -6.93
N ILE A 125 2.23 4.07 -5.84
CA ILE A 125 0.86 3.99 -5.35
C ILE A 125 0.19 5.35 -5.55
N THR A 126 -0.95 5.37 -6.23
CA THR A 126 -1.72 6.58 -6.47
C THR A 126 -3.09 6.46 -5.82
N ILE A 127 -3.42 7.37 -4.92
CA ILE A 127 -4.71 7.40 -4.21
C ILE A 127 -5.50 8.63 -4.64
N GLY A 128 -6.71 8.43 -5.16
CA GLY A 128 -7.59 9.51 -5.58
C GLY A 128 -8.09 10.36 -4.42
N LYS A 129 -8.06 11.70 -4.57
CA LYS A 129 -8.64 12.61 -3.58
C LYS A 129 -10.12 12.83 -3.83
N ILE A 130 -10.89 12.86 -2.75
CA ILE A 130 -12.29 13.25 -2.78
C ILE A 130 -12.34 14.75 -2.45
N SER A 131 -12.61 15.56 -3.47
CA SER A 131 -12.40 17.01 -3.56
C SER A 131 -13.16 17.91 -2.57
N SER A 132 -13.86 17.35 -1.58
CA SER A 132 -14.79 18.08 -0.71
C SER A 132 -14.50 18.01 0.80
N ARG A 133 -13.43 17.34 1.25
CA ARG A 133 -13.25 17.07 2.69
C ARG A 133 -11.83 17.34 3.19
N GLN A 134 -11.73 17.83 4.43
CA GLN A 134 -10.47 17.82 5.19
C GLN A 134 -10.02 16.36 5.29
N ASP A 135 -8.95 16.08 4.59
CA ASP A 135 -8.41 14.77 4.33
C ASP A 135 -7.64 14.29 5.57
N GLY A 136 -8.13 13.21 6.18
CA GLY A 136 -7.47 12.51 7.29
C GLY A 136 -6.15 11.82 6.89
N PHE A 137 -5.59 12.13 5.73
CA PHE A 137 -4.49 11.43 5.08
C PHE A 137 -3.23 11.33 5.95
N PRO A 138 -2.71 12.39 6.61
CA PRO A 138 -1.56 12.24 7.50
C PRO A 138 -1.81 11.25 8.65
N GLY A 139 -3.05 11.21 9.15
CA GLY A 139 -3.47 10.28 10.19
C GLY A 139 -3.61 8.84 9.68
N ALA A 140 -4.22 8.67 8.50
CA ALA A 140 -4.38 7.39 7.84
C ALA A 140 -3.02 6.78 7.50
N LEU A 141 -2.13 7.55 6.85
CA LEU A 141 -0.79 7.10 6.49
C LEU A 141 0.02 6.68 7.72
N ARG A 142 -0.04 7.43 8.82
CA ARG A 142 0.66 7.04 10.05
C ARG A 142 0.18 5.69 10.59
N ARG A 143 -1.12 5.42 10.54
CA ARG A 143 -1.68 4.13 10.95
C ARG A 143 -1.29 3.02 9.97
N THR A 144 -1.31 3.30 8.67
CA THR A 144 -0.83 2.38 7.64
C THR A 144 0.61 1.98 7.89
N ILE A 145 1.51 2.94 8.09
CA ILE A 145 2.92 2.70 8.37
C ILE A 145 3.09 1.83 9.61
N THR A 146 2.35 2.12 10.69
CA THR A 146 2.43 1.35 11.93
C THR A 146 2.03 -0.12 11.71
N LEU A 147 0.92 -0.36 11.02
CA LEU A 147 0.45 -1.72 10.73
C LEU A 147 1.35 -2.43 9.72
N PHE A 148 1.82 -1.71 8.70
CA PHE A 148 2.74 -2.23 7.70
C PHE A 148 4.08 -2.64 8.32
N ASP A 149 4.63 -1.82 9.23
CA ASP A 149 5.85 -2.14 9.99
C ASP A 149 5.70 -3.40 10.84
N LEU A 150 4.51 -3.61 11.42
CA LEU A 150 4.17 -4.83 12.17
C LEU A 150 4.16 -6.04 11.24
N ILE A 151 3.50 -5.95 10.09
CA ILE A 151 3.39 -7.04 9.10
C ILE A 151 4.76 -7.41 8.52
N ILE A 152 5.54 -6.44 8.03
CA ILE A 152 6.86 -6.75 7.45
C ILE A 152 7.90 -7.09 8.53
N GLY A 153 7.62 -6.72 9.79
CA GLY A 153 8.45 -6.99 10.95
C GLY A 153 8.18 -8.35 11.60
N SER A 154 7.04 -8.99 11.34
CA SER A 154 6.68 -10.30 11.91
C SER A 154 7.47 -11.46 11.31
N ARG A 155 8.42 -11.18 10.42
CA ARG A 155 9.38 -12.16 9.91
C ARG A 155 10.23 -12.75 11.05
N THR A 156 9.76 -13.81 11.68
CA THR A 156 10.61 -14.75 12.39
C THR A 156 11.33 -15.61 11.34
N MET A 157 12.64 -15.44 11.15
CA MET A 157 13.44 -16.35 10.33
C MET A 157 14.46 -17.06 11.23
N PRO A 158 14.49 -18.41 11.27
CA PRO A 158 15.75 -19.13 11.40
C PRO A 158 16.50 -18.99 10.06
N VAL A 159 17.78 -18.64 10.14
CA VAL A 159 18.66 -18.24 9.02
C VAL A 159 19.09 -19.41 8.11
N SER A 160 18.57 -20.64 8.27
CA SER A 160 19.14 -21.81 7.58
C SER A 160 18.65 -22.10 6.15
N ASP A 161 17.52 -21.52 5.70
CA ASP A 161 16.82 -22.05 4.52
C ASP A 161 16.78 -21.13 3.30
N MET A 162 17.54 -20.02 3.28
CA MET A 162 17.65 -19.21 2.06
C MET A 162 18.65 -19.82 1.07
N ALA A 163 18.15 -20.75 0.24
CA ALA A 163 18.81 -21.11 -1.02
C ALA A 163 18.95 -19.87 -1.93
N PRO A 164 19.99 -19.80 -2.79
CA PRO A 164 20.19 -18.66 -3.67
C PRO A 164 19.03 -18.56 -4.67
N ILE A 165 18.31 -17.43 -4.63
CA ILE A 165 17.22 -17.14 -5.57
C ILE A 165 17.83 -16.81 -6.94
N SER A 166 18.16 -17.86 -7.69
CA SER A 166 18.21 -17.81 -9.15
C SER A 166 16.86 -18.31 -9.65
N ARG A 167 15.94 -17.36 -9.89
CA ARG A 167 14.73 -17.46 -10.75
C ARG A 167 13.76 -16.30 -10.46
N TYR A 168 14.17 -15.09 -10.85
CA TYR A 168 13.21 -14.11 -11.39
C TYR A 168 13.46 -14.01 -12.89
N ALA A 169 13.20 -15.12 -13.59
CA ALA A 169 12.89 -15.05 -15.00
C ALA A 169 11.42 -14.66 -15.09
N ALA A 170 11.18 -13.42 -15.51
CA ALA A 170 9.94 -12.92 -16.11
C ALA A 170 8.63 -13.43 -15.47
N LEU A 171 8.17 -12.73 -14.42
CA LEU A 171 6.73 -12.52 -14.31
C LEU A 171 6.37 -11.50 -15.42
N PRO A 172 5.41 -11.79 -16.31
CA PRO A 172 5.01 -10.81 -17.31
C PRO A 172 4.48 -9.56 -16.61
N ALA A 173 4.90 -8.39 -17.08
CA ALA A 173 4.22 -7.14 -16.74
C ALA A 173 2.73 -7.30 -17.11
N PRO A 174 1.80 -6.78 -16.31
CA PRO A 174 0.39 -6.81 -16.66
C PRO A 174 0.19 -6.05 -17.98
N ASN A 175 -0.37 -6.73 -18.98
CA ASN A 175 -0.90 -6.12 -20.20
C ASN A 175 -2.15 -5.30 -19.89
#